data_AF-A0A3R9VF74-F1
#
_entry.id   AF-A0A3R9VF74-F1
#
_cell.length_a   1.000
_cell.length_b   1.000
_cell.length_c   1.000
_cell.angle_alpha   90.00
_cell.angle_beta   90.00
_cell.angle_gamma   90.00
#
_symmetry.space_group_name_H-M   'P 1'
#
loop_
_entity.id
_entity.type
_entity.pdbx_description
1 polymer ?
#
loop_
_entity_poly.entity_id
_entity_poly.type
_entity_poly.pdbx_seq_one_letter_code
_entity_poly.pdbx_strand_id
1 'polypeptide(L)'
;MHDGAGRWASLAATRMDTAGRVAVIVQPSRPEHTIGILMEAYDLTAREQEVARLVVYGVSDTEISRRLGISAHTVRDHLKKAFDKTGTNTRGRLLRLLYFGHYRPDVESGRAMGSAGWFATVAREQ
;
A
#
# COMPACT_ATOMS: atom_id res chain seq x y z
N MET A 1 -8.81 8.66 1.22
CA MET A 1 -8.98 9.87 0.37
C MET A 1 -7.64 10.18 -0.26
N HIS A 2 -7.61 10.57 -1.53
CA HIS A 2 -6.42 11.04 -2.20
C HIS A 2 -6.41 12.58 -2.16
N ASP A 3 -5.39 13.19 -1.57
CA ASP A 3 -5.29 14.66 -1.51
C ASP A 3 -4.77 15.26 -2.83
N GLY A 4 -4.84 16.59 -2.94
CA GLY A 4 -4.35 17.32 -4.13
C GLY A 4 -2.83 17.23 -4.36
N ALA A 5 -2.09 16.60 -3.44
CA ALA A 5 -0.65 16.38 -3.53
C ALA A 5 -0.29 14.91 -3.84
N GLY A 6 -1.26 14.04 -4.10
CA GLY A 6 -0.99 12.64 -4.45
C GLY A 6 -0.95 11.66 -3.28
N ARG A 7 -1.28 12.10 -2.06
CA ARG A 7 -1.15 11.28 -0.84
C ARG A 7 -2.48 10.69 -0.42
N TRP A 8 -2.41 9.49 0.14
CA TRP A 8 -3.56 8.87 0.80
C TRP A 8 -3.67 9.35 2.25
N ALA A 9 -4.87 9.81 2.60
CA ALA A 9 -5.29 10.09 3.97
C ALA A 9 -6.40 9.14 4.40
N SER A 10 -6.33 8.70 5.66
CA SER A 10 -7.34 7.91 6.34
C SER A 10 -8.28 8.86 7.06
N LEU A 11 -9.59 8.60 6.93
CA LEU A 11 -10.63 9.37 7.60
C LEU A 11 -11.39 8.43 8.55
N ALA A 12 -11.45 8.80 9.82
CA ALA A 12 -12.35 8.18 10.78
C ALA A 12 -13.45 9.18 11.11
N ALA A 13 -14.70 8.78 10.94
CA ALA A 13 -15.87 9.61 11.21
C ALA A 13 -16.73 8.96 12.28
N THR A 14 -17.16 9.73 13.27
CA THR A 14 -18.13 9.28 14.28
C THR A 14 -19.24 10.30 14.45
N ARG A 15 -20.48 9.81 14.60
CA ARG A 15 -21.62 10.67 14.92
C ARG A 15 -21.46 11.17 16.35
N MET A 16 -21.45 12.49 16.52
CA MET A 16 -21.23 13.12 17.80
C MET A 16 -22.54 13.30 18.59
N ASP A 17 -23.65 13.49 17.89
CA ASP A 17 -24.97 13.66 18.51
C ASP A 17 -26.16 13.36 17.58
N THR A 18 -27.35 13.49 18.14
CA THR A 18 -28.64 13.33 17.45
C THR A 18 -28.98 14.48 16.50
N ALA A 19 -28.33 15.64 16.65
CA ALA A 19 -28.45 16.78 15.73
C ALA A 19 -27.67 16.57 14.42
N GLY A 20 -26.94 15.46 14.29
CA GLY A 20 -26.26 15.08 13.06
C GLY A 20 -24.85 15.63 12.90
N ARG A 21 -24.24 16.17 13.98
CA ARG A 21 -22.84 16.57 13.94
C ARG A 21 -21.95 15.34 13.84
N VAL A 22 -20.90 15.41 13.03
CA VAL A 22 -19.92 14.33 12.82
C VAL A 22 -18.53 14.86 13.15
N ALA A 23 -17.83 14.16 14.03
CA ALA A 23 -16.41 14.39 14.25
C ALA A 23 -15.62 13.58 13.22
N VAL A 24 -14.69 14.22 12.52
CA VAL A 24 -13.84 13.59 11.51
C VAL A 24 -12.38 13.77 11.90
N ILE A 25 -11.66 12.67 12.01
CA ILE A 25 -10.20 12.65 12.20
C ILE A 25 -9.57 12.35 10.84
N VAL A 26 -8.65 13.21 10.41
CA VAL A 26 -7.87 13.04 9.18
C VAL A 26 -6.42 12.79 9.56
N GLN A 27 -5.87 11.67 9.11
CA GLN A 27 -4.48 11.29 9.38
C GLN A 27 -3.81 10.74 8.12
N PRO A 28 -2.47 10.78 8.01
CA PRO A 28 -1.76 10.07 6.95
C PRO A 28 -2.14 8.58 6.93
N SER A 29 -2.40 8.02 5.75
CA SER A 29 -2.62 6.58 5.61
C SER A 29 -1.30 5.82 5.64
N ARG A 30 -1.27 4.74 6.42
CA ARG A 30 -0.17 3.77 6.36
C ARG A 30 -0.32 2.90 5.09
N PRO A 31 0.79 2.45 4.48
CA PRO A 31 0.76 1.57 3.30
C PRO A 31 -0.16 0.36 3.48
N GLU A 32 -0.17 -0.23 4.68
CA GLU A 32 -1.02 -1.38 5.01
C GLU A 32 -2.52 -1.15 4.75
N HIS A 33 -2.99 0.10 4.86
CA HIS A 33 -4.39 0.46 4.63
C HIS A 33 -4.69 0.81 3.16
N THR A 34 -3.68 1.15 2.37
CA THR A 34 -3.85 1.62 0.98
C THR A 34 -3.56 0.55 -0.05
N ILE A 35 -2.67 -0.40 0.26
CA ILE A 35 -2.24 -1.45 -0.68
C ILE A 35 -3.44 -2.21 -1.27
N GLY A 36 -4.42 -2.59 -0.45
CA GLY A 36 -5.62 -3.29 -0.93
C GLY A 36 -6.42 -2.46 -1.95
N ILE A 37 -6.66 -1.18 -1.62
CA ILE A 37 -7.37 -0.24 -2.48
C ILE A 37 -6.63 -0.04 -3.81
N LEU A 38 -5.29 0.07 -3.76
CA LEU A 38 -4.48 0.24 -4.96
C LEU A 38 -4.52 -1.00 -5.85
N MET A 39 -4.41 -2.18 -5.26
CA MET A 39 -4.50 -3.43 -6.01
C MET A 39 -5.86 -3.57 -6.72
N GLU A 40 -6.95 -3.20 -6.04
CA GLU A 40 -8.29 -3.14 -6.63
C GLU A 40 -8.38 -2.09 -7.75
N ALA A 41 -7.80 -0.90 -7.54
CA ALA A 41 -7.78 0.17 -8.54
C ALA A 41 -6.99 -0.19 -9.82
N TYR A 42 -6.07 -1.15 -9.74
CA TYR A 42 -5.36 -1.74 -10.87
C TYR A 42 -6.03 -3.02 -11.40
N ASP A 43 -7.25 -3.34 -10.96
CA ASP A 43 -8.01 -4.53 -11.37
C ASP A 43 -7.27 -5.86 -11.11
N LEU A 44 -6.44 -5.95 -10.06
CA LEU A 44 -5.81 -7.22 -9.68
C LEU A 44 -6.88 -8.19 -9.19
N THR A 45 -6.89 -9.39 -9.77
CA THR A 45 -7.72 -10.50 -9.30
C THR A 45 -7.30 -10.93 -7.89
N ALA A 46 -8.19 -11.59 -7.15
CA ALA A 46 -7.89 -12.07 -5.80
C ALA A 46 -6.55 -12.83 -5.69
N ARG A 47 -6.23 -13.67 -6.68
CA ARG A 47 -4.97 -14.43 -6.68
C ARG A 47 -3.74 -13.57 -7.00
N GLU A 48 -3.87 -12.61 -7.91
CA GLU A 48 -2.80 -11.63 -8.16
C GLU A 48 -2.54 -10.76 -6.92
N GLN A 49 -3.60 -10.37 -6.20
CA GLN A 49 -3.48 -9.62 -4.95
C GLN A 49 -2.77 -10.41 -3.84
N GLU A 50 -3.10 -11.69 -3.66
CA GLU A 50 -2.42 -12.56 -2.68
C GLU A 50 -0.91 -12.64 -2.96
N VAL A 51 -0.55 -12.89 -4.22
CA VAL A 51 0.85 -12.97 -4.64
C VAL A 51 1.54 -11.62 -4.46
N ALA A 52 0.93 -10.52 -4.93
CA ALA A 52 1.50 -9.18 -4.83
C ALA A 52 1.65 -8.71 -3.37
N ARG A 53 0.73 -9.08 -2.46
CA ARG A 53 0.85 -8.80 -1.02
C ARG A 53 2.10 -9.47 -0.44
N LEU A 54 2.31 -10.75 -0.75
CA LEU A 54 3.50 -11.47 -0.29
C LEU A 54 4.79 -10.88 -0.88
N VAL A 55 4.74 -10.36 -2.11
CA VAL A 55 5.87 -9.62 -2.69
C VAL A 55 6.19 -8.36 -1.89
N VAL A 56 5.18 -7.58 -1.51
CA VAL A 56 5.37 -6.38 -0.67
C VAL A 56 6.00 -6.73 0.67
N TYR A 57 5.67 -7.88 1.26
CA TYR A 57 6.32 -8.40 2.47
C TYR A 57 7.71 -9.02 2.24
N GLY A 58 8.28 -8.93 1.05
CA GLY A 58 9.63 -9.44 0.75
C GLY A 58 9.72 -10.96 0.57
N VAL A 59 8.59 -11.68 0.46
CA VAL A 59 8.57 -13.14 0.39
C VAL A 59 9.00 -13.64 -0.99
N SER A 60 9.94 -14.60 -1.05
CA SER A 60 10.46 -15.17 -2.31
C SER A 60 9.41 -16.02 -3.05
N ASP A 61 9.57 -16.20 -4.37
CA ASP A 61 8.63 -17.00 -5.17
C ASP A 61 8.48 -18.45 -4.66
N THR A 62 9.58 -19.06 -4.20
CA THR A 62 9.58 -20.40 -3.60
C THR A 62 8.76 -20.44 -2.32
N GLU A 63 8.87 -19.40 -1.49
CA GLU A 63 8.10 -19.33 -0.27
C GLU A 63 6.63 -18.96 -0.52
N ILE A 64 6.34 -18.10 -1.50
CA ILE A 64 4.97 -17.82 -1.97
C ILE A 64 4.32 -19.12 -2.47
N SER A 65 5.04 -19.88 -3.29
CA SER A 65 4.62 -21.18 -3.80
C SER A 65 4.21 -22.11 -2.65
N ARG A 66 5.05 -22.23 -1.62
CA ARG A 66 4.76 -23.02 -0.42
C ARG A 66 3.54 -22.50 0.36
N ARG A 67 3.42 -21.19 0.56
CA ARG A 67 2.32 -20.58 1.33
C ARG A 67 0.97 -20.71 0.63
N LEU A 68 0.95 -20.61 -0.70
CA LEU A 68 -0.27 -20.63 -1.50
C LEU A 68 -0.61 -22.00 -2.10
N GLY A 69 0.26 -23.01 -1.92
CA GLY A 69 0.04 -24.35 -2.46
C GLY A 69 0.04 -24.40 -3.99
N ILE A 70 0.78 -23.52 -4.66
CA ILE A 70 0.90 -23.44 -6.13
C ILE A 70 2.35 -23.56 -6.57
N SER A 71 2.62 -23.85 -7.83
CA SER A 71 4.00 -23.95 -8.33
C SER A 71 4.68 -22.57 -8.40
N ALA A 72 6.02 -22.53 -8.31
CA ALA A 72 6.78 -21.30 -8.54
C ALA A 72 6.59 -20.73 -9.96
N HIS A 73 6.26 -21.58 -10.94
CA HIS A 73 5.88 -21.12 -12.28
C HIS A 73 4.56 -20.34 -12.24
N THR A 74 3.54 -20.90 -11.58
CA THR A 74 2.24 -20.26 -11.38
C THR A 74 2.36 -18.93 -10.61
N VAL A 75 3.24 -18.84 -9.62
CA VAL A 75 3.56 -17.56 -8.94
C VAL A 75 4.05 -16.51 -9.94
N ARG A 76 4.99 -16.87 -10.82
CA ARG A 76 5.52 -15.97 -11.84
C ARG A 76 4.46 -15.57 -12.87
N ASP A 77 3.55 -16.47 -13.22
CA ASP A 77 2.44 -16.14 -14.11
C ASP A 77 1.48 -15.12 -13.49
N HIS A 78 1.14 -15.27 -12.21
CA HIS A 78 0.37 -14.26 -11.49
C HIS A 78 1.12 -12.92 -11.40
N LEU A 79 2.43 -12.94 -11.14
CA LEU A 79 3.23 -11.73 -11.12
C LEU A 79 3.28 -11.05 -12.48
N LYS A 80 3.41 -11.80 -13.57
CA LYS A 80 3.40 -11.25 -14.93
C LYS A 80 2.09 -10.50 -15.21
N LYS A 81 0.95 -11.12 -14.88
CA LYS A 81 -0.36 -10.45 -15.04
C LYS A 81 -0.49 -9.20 -14.16
N ALA A 82 0.00 -9.26 -12.92
CA ALA A 82 0.03 -8.10 -12.04
C ALA A 82 0.93 -6.98 -12.60
N PHE A 83 2.08 -7.32 -13.17
CA PHE A 83 2.98 -6.36 -13.82
C PHE A 83 2.28 -5.67 -14.99
N ASP A 84 1.64 -6.44 -15.87
CA ASP A 84 0.91 -5.91 -17.02
C ASP A 84 -0.19 -4.93 -16.58
N LYS A 85 -0.99 -5.31 -15.58
CA LYS A 85 -2.07 -4.46 -15.03
C LYS A 85 -1.59 -3.20 -14.34
N THR A 86 -0.43 -3.27 -13.69
CA THR A 86 0.14 -2.14 -12.95
C THR A 86 1.06 -1.25 -13.80
N GLY A 87 1.30 -1.61 -15.07
CA GLY A 87 2.30 -0.94 -15.91
C GLY A 87 3.74 -1.08 -15.35
N THR A 88 3.98 -2.08 -14.51
CA THR A 88 5.32 -2.38 -13.99
C THR A 88 5.93 -3.55 -14.78
N ASN A 89 7.21 -3.83 -14.55
CA ASN A 89 7.91 -4.90 -15.25
C ASN A 89 8.93 -5.64 -14.36
N THR A 90 9.02 -5.27 -13.09
CA THR A 90 9.89 -5.93 -12.13
C THR A 90 9.23 -5.98 -10.76
N ARG A 91 9.62 -6.98 -9.98
CA ARG A 91 9.24 -7.13 -8.58
C ARG A 91 9.50 -5.86 -7.77
N GLY A 92 10.66 -5.24 -7.96
CA GLY A 92 11.03 -3.99 -7.28
C GLY A 92 10.16 -2.80 -7.69
N ARG A 93 9.78 -2.69 -8.97
CA ARG A 93 8.86 -1.64 -9.42
C ARG A 93 7.45 -1.85 -8.92
N LEU A 94 6.96 -3.09 -8.88
CA LEU A 94 5.67 -3.42 -8.28
C LEU A 94 5.65 -3.07 -6.79
N LEU A 95 6.69 -3.47 -6.05
CA LEU A 95 6.85 -3.09 -4.64
C LEU A 95 6.88 -1.57 -4.49
N ARG A 96 7.64 -0.87 -5.33
CA ARG A 96 7.72 0.59 -5.29
C ARG A 96 6.38 1.25 -5.58
N LEU A 97 5.62 0.75 -6.54
CA LEU A 97 4.29 1.28 -6.85
C LEU A 97 3.34 1.11 -5.68
N LEU A 98 3.22 -0.12 -5.17
CA LEU A 98 2.25 -0.47 -4.12
C LEU A 98 2.63 0.10 -2.74
N TYR A 99 3.92 0.27 -2.47
CA TYR A 99 4.42 0.69 -1.16
C TYR A 99 4.84 2.17 -1.11
N PHE A 100 5.51 2.67 -2.17
CA PHE A 100 6.10 4.02 -2.20
C PHE A 100 5.44 4.98 -3.20
N GLY A 101 4.57 4.49 -4.10
CA GLY A 101 3.96 5.27 -5.18
C GLY A 101 3.17 6.49 -4.68
N HIS A 102 2.71 6.44 -3.43
CA HIS A 102 1.87 7.47 -2.81
C HIS A 102 2.53 8.13 -1.59
N TYR A 103 3.84 7.92 -1.41
CA TYR A 103 4.63 8.36 -0.25
C TYR A 103 5.83 9.27 -0.64
N ARG A 104 5.90 9.70 -1.91
CA ARG A 104 6.99 10.54 -2.45
C ARG A 104 7.40 11.75 -1.60
N PRO A 105 6.50 12.54 -0.99
CA PRO A 105 6.95 13.77 -0.32
C PRO A 105 7.82 13.55 0.91
N ASP A 106 7.67 12.44 1.63
CA ASP A 106 8.44 12.19 2.85
C ASP A 106 9.85 11.65 2.56
N VAL A 107 9.97 10.76 1.56
CA VAL A 107 11.26 10.24 1.07
C VAL A 107 12.08 11.35 0.42
N GLU A 108 11.44 12.20 -0.41
CA GLU A 108 12.11 13.36 -1.04
C GLU A 108 12.48 14.45 -0.02
N SER A 109 11.72 14.57 1.09
CA SER A 109 12.04 15.49 2.18
C SER A 109 13.23 15.06 3.06
N GLY A 110 13.83 13.87 2.81
CA GLY A 110 14.98 13.39 3.57
C GLY A 110 14.69 13.07 5.05
N ARG A 111 13.42 12.96 5.44
CA ARG A 111 13.06 12.58 6.82
C ARG A 111 13.52 11.13 7.09
N ALA A 112 14.00 10.84 8.29
CA ALA A 112 14.43 9.50 8.62
C ALA A 112 13.21 8.58 8.80
N MET A 113 13.25 7.41 8.15
CA MET A 113 12.27 6.35 8.39
C MET A 113 12.59 5.69 9.74
N GLY A 114 11.65 5.76 10.69
CA GLY A 114 11.78 5.05 11.96
C GLY A 114 11.75 3.54 11.78
N SER A 115 12.12 2.79 12.82
CA SER A 115 12.18 1.31 12.81
C SER A 115 10.85 0.62 12.44
N ALA A 116 9.73 1.34 12.57
CA ALA A 116 8.40 0.90 12.14
C ALA A 116 8.12 1.12 10.64
N GLY A 117 9.11 1.53 9.84
CA GLY A 117 8.91 1.85 8.42
C GLY A 117 8.14 3.16 8.19
N TRP A 118 8.06 4.02 9.21
CA TRP A 118 7.24 5.24 9.21
C TRP A 118 8.06 6.47 9.58
N PHE A 119 7.80 7.60 8.93
CA PHE A 119 8.53 8.85 9.17
C PHE A 119 7.91 9.54 10.38
N ALA A 120 8.75 9.95 11.35
CA ALA A 120 8.26 10.59 12.57
C ALA A 120 7.44 11.84 12.22
N THR A 121 6.26 11.97 12.84
CA THR A 121 5.50 13.22 12.78
C THR A 121 6.31 14.25 13.56
N VAL A 122 6.69 15.36 12.93
CA VAL A 122 7.25 16.49 13.67
C VAL A 122 6.19 16.95 14.67
N ALA A 123 6.45 16.75 15.94
CA ALA A 123 5.69 17.41 16.99
C ALA A 123 5.86 18.92 16.73
N ARG A 124 4.77 19.61 16.44
CA ARG A 124 4.78 21.07 16.52
C ARG A 124 4.87 21.40 18.00
N GLU A 125 6.08 21.73 18.44
CA GLU A 125 6.28 22.41 19.72
C GLU A 125 5.63 23.80 19.61
N GLN A 126 4.83 24.13 20.63
CA GLN A 126 4.20 25.43 20.84
C GLN A 126 5.22 26.38 21.48
#